data_AF-A0A1I2NV67-F1
#
_entry.id   AF-A0A1I2NV67-F1
#
_cell.length_a   1.000
_cell.length_b   1.000
_cell.length_c   1.000
_cell.angle_alpha   90.00
_cell.angle_beta   90.00
_cell.angle_gamma   90.00
#
_symmetry.space_group_name_H-M   'P 1'
#
loop_
_entity.id
_entity.type
_entity.pdbx_description
1 polymer ?
#
loop_
_entity_poly.entity_id
_entity_poly.type
_entity_poly.pdbx_seq_one_letter_code
_entity_poly.pdbx_strand_id
1 'polypeptide(L)'
;MFRGEFLGLNGGADFYAKDVKGLLREGKISLRLFLDACAEDGVEPRKSFSGKFSLRVDPPIHEAVAIAAAAHGKSLSQWAEDVLSKAALA
;
A
#
# COMPACT_ATOMS: atom_id res chain seq x y z
N MET A 1 -21.75 0.25 14.54
CA MET A 1 -20.67 1.25 14.63
C MET A 1 -19.71 0.95 13.50
N PHE A 2 -19.29 1.96 12.73
CA PHE A 2 -18.38 1.83 11.60
C PHE A 2 -16.98 2.27 11.99
N ARG A 3 -15.95 1.65 11.39
CA ARG A 3 -14.55 2.06 11.44
C ARG A 3 -14.14 2.54 10.05
N GLY A 4 -13.37 3.62 9.99
CA GLY A 4 -12.66 4.05 8.79
C GLY A 4 -11.16 4.10 9.06
N GLU A 5 -10.38 3.88 8.01
CA GLU A 5 -8.92 4.01 8.01
C GLU A 5 -8.50 4.71 6.72
N PHE A 6 -7.33 5.36 6.75
CA PHE A 6 -6.72 5.95 5.57
C PHE A 6 -5.55 5.07 5.11
N LEU A 7 -5.61 4.61 3.86
CA LEU A 7 -4.53 3.87 3.25
C LEU A 7 -3.43 4.81 2.75
N GLY A 8 -2.17 4.40 2.89
CA GLY A 8 -1.03 5.15 2.38
C GLY A 8 -0.48 6.24 3.30
N LEU A 9 -1.00 6.39 4.53
CA LEU A 9 -0.42 7.27 5.54
C LEU A 9 0.73 6.59 6.30
N ASN A 10 1.76 7.34 6.68
CA ASN A 10 2.92 6.82 7.41
C ASN A 10 2.60 6.38 8.87
N GLY A 11 1.36 6.60 9.32
CA GLY A 11 0.83 6.20 10.62
C GLY A 11 -0.68 5.96 10.57
N GLY A 12 -1.28 5.70 11.73
CA GLY A 12 -2.70 5.44 11.85
C GLY A 12 -3.51 6.73 12.03
N ALA A 13 -4.55 6.91 11.21
CA ALA A 13 -5.55 7.96 11.35
C ALA A 13 -6.95 7.36 11.38
N ASP A 14 -7.12 6.29 12.16
CA ASP A 14 -8.38 5.56 12.27
C ASP A 14 -9.47 6.40 12.95
N PHE A 15 -10.72 6.17 12.57
CA PHE A 15 -11.87 6.89 13.11
C PHE A 15 -13.11 6.00 13.16
N TYR A 16 -14.07 6.39 13.99
CA TYR A 16 -15.29 5.61 14.23
C TYR A 16 -16.53 6.50 14.19
N ALA A 17 -17.63 5.98 13.66
CA ALA A 17 -18.91 6.70 13.63
C ALA A 17 -20.13 5.77 13.69
N LYS A 18 -21.30 6.35 13.99
CA LYS A 18 -22.57 5.60 14.04
C LYS A 18 -23.23 5.43 12.67
N ASP A 19 -22.89 6.29 11.72
CA ASP A 19 -23.46 6.32 10.37
C ASP A 19 -22.44 6.86 9.33
N VAL A 20 -22.83 6.83 8.05
CA VAL A 20 -21.97 7.25 6.92
C VAL A 20 -21.66 8.75 6.92
N LYS A 21 -22.61 9.60 7.32
CA LYS A 21 -22.36 11.06 7.41
C LYS A 21 -21.35 11.34 8.52
N GLY A 22 -21.46 10.62 9.63
CA GLY A 22 -20.49 10.61 10.72
C GLY A 22 -19.11 10.16 10.24
N LEU A 23 -19.00 9.06 9.50
CA LEU A 23 -17.71 8.59 8.94
C LEU A 23 -17.00 9.69 8.16
N LEU A 24 -17.70 10.40 7.26
CA LEU A 24 -17.09 11.49 6.48
C LEU A 24 -16.63 12.66 7.36
N ARG A 25 -17.37 13.00 8.42
CA ARG A 25 -17.00 14.07 9.34
C ARG A 25 -15.80 13.66 10.20
N GLU A 26 -15.89 12.51 10.87
CA GLU A 26 -14.82 12.01 11.75
C GLU A 26 -13.56 11.72 10.96
N GLY A 27 -13.66 11.23 9.71
CA GLY A 27 -12.52 11.05 8.83
C GLY A 27 -11.81 12.36 8.48
N LYS A 28 -12.54 13.44 8.17
CA LYS A 28 -11.94 14.76 7.93
C LYS A 28 -11.22 15.33 9.16
N ILE A 29 -11.77 15.09 10.35
CA ILE A 29 -11.16 15.53 11.60
C ILE A 29 -9.89 14.73 11.88
N SER A 30 -9.98 13.40 11.82
CA SER A 30 -8.85 12.50 12.06
C SER A 30 -7.69 12.77 11.11
N LEU A 31 -7.97 12.89 9.80
CA LEU A 31 -6.94 13.21 8.80
C LEU A 31 -6.27 14.55 9.07
N ARG A 32 -7.04 15.58 9.44
CA ARG A 32 -6.47 16.90 9.75
C ARG A 32 -5.52 16.83 10.94
N LEU A 33 -5.96 16.24 12.04
CA LEU A 33 -5.15 16.10 13.26
C LEU A 33 -3.86 15.32 12.98
N PHE A 34 -3.96 14.27 12.16
CA PHE A 34 -2.79 13.49 11.73
C PHE A 34 -1.79 14.33 10.92
N LEU A 35 -2.26 15.12 9.96
CA LEU A 35 -1.42 15.99 9.13
C LEU A 35 -0.78 17.12 9.96
N ASP A 36 -1.52 17.70 10.89
CA ASP A 36 -1.02 18.74 11.80
C ASP A 36 0.10 18.16 12.69
N ALA A 37 -0.10 16.97 13.28
CA ALA A 37 0.93 16.28 14.05
C ALA A 37 2.18 15.95 13.20
N CYS A 38 1.99 15.48 11.97
CA CYS A 38 3.11 15.23 11.06
C CYS A 38 3.91 16.52 10.75
N ALA A 39 3.22 17.66 10.60
CA ALA A 39 3.86 18.94 10.36
C ALA A 39 4.62 19.45 11.60
N GLU A 40 4.06 19.28 12.80
CA GLU A 40 4.72 19.61 14.07
C GLU A 40 6.01 18.79 14.28
N ASP A 41 5.98 17.50 13.94
CA ASP A 41 7.12 16.59 14.08
C ASP A 41 8.11 16.66 12.90
N GLY A 42 7.78 17.39 11.82
CA GLY A 42 8.60 17.48 10.61
C GLY A 42 8.73 16.16 9.83
N VAL A 43 7.69 15.31 9.87
CA VAL A 43 7.67 13.99 9.23
C VAL A 43 6.75 13.95 8.01
N GLU A 44 7.13 13.17 7.00
CA GLU A 44 6.34 12.99 5.77
C GLU A 44 5.07 12.15 6.02
N PRO A 45 3.85 12.70 5.91
CA PRO A 45 2.62 12.01 6.32
C PRO A 45 2.25 10.81 5.44
N ARG A 46 2.89 10.63 4.30
CA ARG A 46 2.66 9.51 3.37
C ARG A 46 3.66 8.39 3.61
N LYS A 47 3.21 7.13 3.47
CA LYS A 47 4.14 5.98 3.46
C LYS A 47 5.14 6.18 2.34
N SER A 48 6.41 6.03 2.67
CA SER A 48 7.46 5.84 1.68
C SER A 48 7.51 4.37 1.26
N PHE A 49 7.73 4.14 -0.04
CA PHE A 49 7.86 2.80 -0.61
C PHE A 49 9.27 2.65 -1.16
N SER A 50 10.04 1.71 -0.63
CA SER A 50 11.46 1.53 -0.97
C SER A 50 11.70 0.85 -2.32
N GLY A 51 10.66 0.34 -2.98
CA GLY A 51 10.74 -0.51 -4.17
C GLY A 51 11.26 -1.93 -3.90
N LYS A 52 11.72 -2.25 -2.68
CA LYS A 52 12.17 -3.59 -2.32
C LYS A 52 10.96 -4.47 -1.98
N PHE A 53 10.78 -5.53 -2.75
CA PHE A 53 9.65 -6.44 -2.60
C PHE A 53 10.13 -7.89 -2.48
N SER A 54 10.37 -8.32 -1.23
CA SER A 54 10.84 -9.69 -0.93
C SER A 54 9.66 -10.60 -0.66
N LEU A 55 9.49 -11.64 -1.47
CA LEU A 55 8.41 -12.62 -1.36
C LEU A 55 8.97 -14.01 -1.06
N ARG A 56 8.23 -14.77 -0.25
CA ARG A 56 8.37 -16.23 -0.18
C ARG A 56 7.26 -16.84 -1.03
N VAL A 57 7.62 -17.70 -1.95
CA VAL A 57 6.68 -18.47 -2.79
C VAL A 57 7.03 -19.94 -2.72
N ASP A 58 6.05 -20.80 -2.99
CA ASP A 58 6.30 -22.23 -3.03
C ASP A 58 7.26 -22.61 -4.19
N PRO A 59 8.12 -23.63 -4.02
CA PRO A 59 9.11 -23.99 -5.03
C PRO A 59 8.55 -24.21 -6.45
N PRO A 60 7.38 -24.86 -6.65
CA PRO A 60 6.79 -25.01 -7.98
C PRO A 60 6.41 -23.67 -8.63
N ILE A 61 5.98 -22.69 -7.83
CA ILE A 61 5.68 -21.34 -8.33
C ILE A 61 6.98 -20.65 -8.74
N HIS A 62 8.03 -20.76 -7.92
CA HIS A 62 9.33 -20.19 -8.25
C HIS A 62 9.90 -20.74 -9.56
N GLU A 63 9.80 -22.05 -9.78
CA GLU A 63 10.20 -22.69 -11.03
C GLU A 63 9.42 -22.14 -12.24
N ALA A 64 8.09 -22.09 -12.14
CA ALA A 64 7.23 -21.59 -13.20
C ALA A 64 7.56 -20.12 -13.55
N VAL A 65 7.79 -19.28 -12.55
CA VAL A 65 8.16 -17.87 -12.74
C VAL A 65 9.55 -17.75 -13.37
N ALA A 66 10.52 -18.58 -12.97
CA ALA A 66 11.87 -18.57 -13.55
C ALA A 66 11.86 -18.95 -15.04
N ILE A 67 11.09 -19.98 -15.41
CA ILE A 67 10.92 -20.40 -16.81
C ILE A 67 10.24 -19.30 -17.61
N ALA A 68 9.15 -18.71 -17.09
CA ALA A 68 8.45 -17.63 -17.77
C ALA A 68 9.34 -16.39 -17.98
N ALA A 69 10.09 -15.98 -16.96
CA ALA A 69 11.03 -14.86 -17.08
C ALA A 69 12.08 -15.12 -18.16
N ALA A 70 12.69 -16.32 -18.17
CA ALA A 70 13.68 -16.71 -19.16
C ALA A 70 13.10 -16.74 -20.58
N ALA A 71 11.90 -17.29 -20.78
CA ALA A 71 11.22 -17.33 -22.07
C ALA A 71 10.94 -15.92 -22.64
N HIS A 72 10.79 -14.92 -21.77
CA HIS A 72 10.62 -13.52 -22.15
C HIS A 72 11.93 -12.72 -22.19
N GLY A 73 13.09 -13.34 -21.95
CA GLY A 73 14.40 -12.66 -21.92
C GLY A 73 14.54 -11.67 -20.77
N LYS A 74 13.85 -11.89 -19.64
CA LYS A 74 13.78 -10.97 -18.49
C LYS A 74 14.40 -11.61 -17.25
N SER A 75 14.87 -10.75 -16.34
CA SER A 75 15.14 -11.18 -14.97
C SER A 75 13.83 -11.50 -14.25
N LEU A 76 13.91 -12.31 -13.19
CA LEU A 76 12.77 -12.58 -12.30
C LEU A 76 12.12 -11.29 -11.78
N SER A 77 12.95 -10.33 -11.33
CA SER A 77 12.46 -9.05 -10.82
C SER A 77 11.72 -8.24 -11.89
N GLN A 78 12.25 -8.16 -13.12
CA GLN A 78 11.60 -7.42 -14.20
C GLN A 78 10.29 -8.09 -14.63
N TRP A 79 10.29 -9.42 -14.73
CA TRP A 79 9.06 -10.16 -15.05
C TRP A 79 8.00 -9.96 -13.97
N ALA A 80 8.38 -10.01 -12.69
CA ALA A 80 7.48 -9.74 -11.57
C ALA A 80 6.97 -8.30 -11.58
N GLU A 81 7.82 -7.31 -11.82
CA GLU A 81 7.42 -5.90 -11.94
C GLU A 81 6.37 -5.70 -13.03
N ASP A 82 6.53 -6.31 -14.20
CA ASP A 82 5.56 -6.19 -15.29
C ASP A 82 4.19 -6.78 -14.91
N VAL A 83 4.18 -7.95 -14.27
CA VAL A 83 2.95 -8.62 -13.83
C VAL A 83 2.27 -7.82 -12.71
N LEU A 84 3.04 -7.35 -11.73
CA LEU A 84 2.54 -6.54 -10.62
C LEU A 84 1.99 -5.20 -11.11
N SER A 85 2.70 -4.54 -12.04
CA SER A 85 2.26 -3.29 -12.66
C SER A 85 0.91 -3.47 -13.36
N LYS A 86 0.76 -4.53 -14.17
CA LYS A 86 -0.53 -4.86 -14.82
C LYS A 86 -1.64 -5.16 -13.82
N ALA A 87 -1.34 -5.78 -12.68
CA ALA A 87 -2.35 -6.14 -11.70
C ALA A 87 -2.77 -4.97 -10.80
N ALA A 88 -1.88 -4.02 -10.53
CA ALA A 88 -2.09 -2.97 -9.54
C ALA A 88 -2.29 -1.55 -10.13
N LEU A 89 -1.80 -1.28 -11.34
CA LEU A 89 -1.78 0.05 -11.95
C LEU A 89 -2.62 0.15 -13.25
N ALA A 90 -3.28 -0.93 -13.66
CA ALA A 90 -4.14 -0.96 -14.85
C ALA A 90 -5.55 -0.45 -14.57
#